data_AF-A0A963N6R7-F1
#
_entry.id   AF-A0A963N6R7-F1
#
_cell.length_a   1.000
_cell.length_b   1.000
_cell.length_c   1.000
_cell.angle_alpha   90.00
_cell.angle_beta   90.00
_cell.angle_gamma   90.00
#
_symmetry.space_group_name_H-M   'P 1'
#
loop_
_entity.id
_entity.type
_entity.pdbx_description
1 polymer ?
#
loop_
_entity_poly.entity_id
_entity_poly.type
_entity_poly.pdbx_seq_one_letter_code
_entity_poly.pdbx_strand_id
1 'polypeptide(L)'
;MYIVDDPTLALIARFVGNASPDGGSDAAFFSSQVAAIEAYVERFPSDERDQRALEWIARNAMHYRQQWQKQAAVSTLASRRCADCPLAGGDQQTPCAIHRRWLKLLERYAADELSSHDYVEMSLALLSAHKNWLKVSQLREPVESGPSPALCAS
;
A
#
# COMPACT_ATOMS: atom_id res chain seq x y z
N MET A 1 5.09 20.42 -6.21
CA MET A 1 3.81 20.41 -5.46
C MET A 1 2.96 19.29 -6.05
N TYR A 2 3.01 18.10 -5.44
CA TYR A 2 2.30 16.92 -5.94
C TYR A 2 0.91 16.91 -5.30
N ILE A 3 -0.10 17.33 -6.05
CA ILE A 3 -1.49 17.18 -5.62
C ILE A 3 -1.86 15.75 -5.99
N VAL A 4 -1.91 14.88 -4.97
CA VAL A 4 -2.63 13.62 -5.11
C VAL A 4 -4.09 14.01 -5.23
N ASP A 5 -4.74 13.70 -6.35
CA ASP A 5 -6.14 14.07 -6.59
C ASP A 5 -7.10 13.23 -5.72
N ASP A 6 -6.57 12.19 -5.07
CA ASP A 6 -7.23 11.36 -4.08
C ASP A 6 -6.97 11.87 -2.64
N PRO A 7 -8.01 12.35 -1.92
CA PRO A 7 -7.84 12.91 -0.59
C PRO A 7 -7.40 11.88 0.46
N THR A 8 -7.79 10.61 0.31
CA THR A 8 -7.42 9.52 1.23
C THR A 8 -5.92 9.24 1.12
N LEU A 9 -5.42 9.09 -0.11
CA LEU A 9 -4.00 8.87 -0.36
C LEU A 9 -3.16 10.09 -0.02
N ALA A 10 -3.66 11.32 -0.24
CA ALA A 10 -2.97 12.53 0.19
C ALA A 10 -2.72 12.51 1.72
N LEU A 11 -3.72 12.11 2.50
CA LEU A 11 -3.60 11.98 3.95
C LEU A 11 -2.60 10.86 4.32
N ILE A 12 -2.72 9.68 3.72
CA ILE A 12 -1.80 8.57 4.00
C ILE A 12 -0.36 8.95 3.65
N ALA A 13 -0.12 9.52 2.48
CA ALA A 13 1.22 9.95 2.06
C ALA A 13 1.79 11.04 2.99
N ARG A 14 0.96 11.96 3.48
CA ARG A 14 1.37 12.98 4.45
C ARG A 14 1.76 12.40 5.80
N PHE A 15 0.96 11.49 6.35
CA PHE A 15 1.12 11.00 7.72
C PHE A 15 2.02 9.75 7.84
N VAL A 16 2.03 8.90 6.81
CA VAL A 16 2.81 7.66 6.77
C VAL A 16 4.01 7.79 5.83
N GLY A 17 3.84 8.55 4.74
CA GLY A 17 4.79 8.61 3.65
C GLY A 17 6.00 9.50 3.92
N ASN A 18 5.85 10.74 4.43
CA ASN A 18 6.92 11.77 4.53
C ASN A 18 7.93 11.77 3.36
N ALA A 19 7.50 11.37 2.17
CA ALA A 19 8.32 11.10 0.98
C ALA A 19 7.65 11.73 -0.22
N SER A 20 8.47 12.33 -1.07
CA SER A 20 8.16 12.50 -2.48
C SER A 20 8.17 11.11 -3.14
N PRO A 21 7.15 10.74 -3.93
CA PRO A 21 7.18 9.49 -4.66
C PRO A 21 8.37 9.49 -5.63
N ASP A 22 9.19 8.45 -5.56
CA ASP A 22 10.30 8.24 -6.48
C ASP A 22 9.73 7.62 -7.78
N GLY A 23 10.16 8.11 -8.94
CA GLY A 23 9.57 7.86 -10.27
C GLY A 23 9.71 6.43 -10.83
N GLY A 24 9.85 5.42 -9.97
CA GLY A 24 10.20 4.05 -10.33
C GLY A 24 9.11 3.22 -11.02
N SER A 25 7.91 3.76 -11.23
CA SER A 25 6.75 3.01 -11.77
C SER A 25 6.35 3.41 -13.19
N ASP A 26 7.06 4.35 -13.82
CA ASP A 26 6.53 5.08 -14.96
C ASP A 26 6.51 4.23 -16.23
N ALA A 27 7.58 3.49 -16.53
CA ALA A 27 7.73 2.77 -17.80
C ALA A 27 6.70 1.63 -17.99
N ALA A 28 6.43 0.85 -16.95
CA ALA A 28 5.47 -0.25 -17.02
C ALA A 28 4.03 0.29 -17.15
N PHE A 29 3.72 1.38 -16.43
CA PHE A 29 2.42 2.03 -16.51
C PHE A 29 2.17 2.65 -17.89
N PHE A 30 3.16 3.34 -18.47
CA PHE A 30 3.07 3.86 -19.84
C PHE A 30 2.90 2.75 -20.87
N SER A 31 3.65 1.64 -20.74
CA SER A 31 3.52 0.50 -21.65
C SER A 31 2.12 -0.10 -21.61
N SER A 32 1.52 -0.22 -20.42
CA SER A 32 0.14 -0.71 -20.27
C SER A 32 -0.89 0.23 -20.90
N GLN A 33 -0.70 1.56 -20.81
CA GLN A 33 -1.60 2.53 -21.44
C GLN A 33 -1.52 2.44 -22.97
N VAL A 34 -0.31 2.36 -23.53
CA VAL A 34 -0.09 2.22 -24.97
C VAL A 34 -0.78 0.96 -25.48
N ALA A 35 -0.59 -0.18 -24.82
CA ALA A 35 -1.25 -1.43 -25.19
C ALA A 35 -2.79 -1.34 -25.15
N ALA A 36 -3.35 -0.62 -24.17
CA ALA A 36 -4.80 -0.40 -24.08
C ALA A 36 -5.33 0.47 -25.23
N ILE A 37 -4.57 1.50 -25.63
CA ILE A 37 -4.91 2.35 -26.78
C ILE A 37 -4.82 1.56 -28.08
N GLU A 38 -3.75 0.78 -28.27
CA GLU A 38 -3.54 -0.08 -29.45
C GLU A 38 -4.70 -1.07 -29.61
N ALA A 39 -5.04 -1.81 -28.56
CA ALA A 39 -6.18 -2.73 -28.56
C ALA A 39 -7.52 -2.03 -28.82
N TYR A 40 -7.66 -0.76 -28.40
CA TYR A 40 -8.85 0.04 -28.69
C TYR A 40 -8.94 0.39 -30.18
N VAL A 41 -7.86 0.93 -30.77
CA VAL A 41 -7.85 1.45 -32.15
C VAL A 41 -7.81 0.37 -33.22
N GLU A 42 -7.29 -0.83 -32.92
CA GLU A 42 -7.24 -1.95 -33.86
C GLU A 42 -8.63 -2.37 -34.38
N ARG A 43 -9.68 -2.06 -33.62
CA ARG A 43 -11.09 -2.34 -33.99
C ARG A 43 -11.64 -1.40 -35.07
N PHE A 44 -10.89 -0.36 -35.44
CA PHE A 44 -11.30 0.64 -36.42
C PHE A 44 -10.46 0.53 -37.71
N PRO A 45 -11.02 0.96 -38.86
CA PRO A 45 -10.29 1.12 -40.11
C PRO A 45 -9.05 2.01 -39.94
N SER A 46 -7.99 1.76 -40.72
CA SER A 46 -6.68 2.41 -40.55
C SER A 46 -6.75 3.93 -40.65
N ASP A 47 -7.64 4.46 -41.47
CA ASP A 47 -7.90 5.89 -41.69
C ASP A 47 -8.60 6.57 -40.49
N GLU A 48 -9.29 5.81 -39.64
CA GLU A 48 -9.93 6.32 -38.43
C GLU A 48 -9.04 6.19 -37.17
N ARG A 49 -7.99 5.36 -37.20
CA ARG A 49 -7.25 4.97 -35.98
C ARG A 49 -6.64 6.16 -35.24
N ASP A 50 -6.05 7.11 -35.96
CA ASP A 50 -5.41 8.28 -35.35
C ASP A 50 -6.44 9.16 -34.62
N GLN A 51 -7.57 9.43 -35.27
CA GLN A 51 -8.67 10.18 -34.65
C GLN A 51 -9.24 9.46 -33.42
N ARG A 52 -9.39 8.13 -33.50
CA ARG A 52 -9.87 7.29 -32.39
C ARG A 52 -8.87 7.26 -31.22
N ALA A 53 -7.57 7.25 -31.50
CA ALA A 53 -6.54 7.35 -30.47
C ALA A 53 -6.64 8.67 -29.70
N LEU A 54 -6.77 9.79 -30.41
CA LEU A 54 -6.92 11.12 -29.80
C LEU A 54 -8.19 11.22 -28.94
N GLU A 55 -9.32 10.73 -29.43
CA GLU A 55 -10.58 10.67 -28.68
C GLU A 55 -10.44 9.84 -27.41
N TRP A 56 -9.77 8.69 -27.49
CA TRP A 56 -9.52 7.84 -26.34
C TRP A 56 -8.66 8.56 -25.30
N ILE A 57 -7.54 9.17 -25.71
CA ILE A 57 -6.65 9.89 -24.81
C ILE A 57 -7.41 11.04 -24.13
N ALA A 58 -8.14 11.85 -24.89
CA ALA A 58 -8.91 12.98 -24.35
C ALA A 58 -9.93 12.54 -23.28
N ARG A 59 -10.55 11.36 -23.44
CA ARG A 59 -11.54 10.82 -22.49
C ARG A 59 -10.90 10.16 -21.27
N ASN A 60 -9.72 9.55 -21.42
CA ASN A 60 -9.14 8.68 -20.39
C ASN A 60 -7.94 9.30 -19.65
N ALA A 61 -7.35 10.40 -20.13
CA ALA A 61 -6.12 10.98 -19.57
C ALA A 61 -6.21 11.27 -18.05
N MET A 62 -7.35 11.79 -17.58
CA MET A 62 -7.56 12.03 -16.15
C MET A 62 -7.60 10.73 -15.34
N HIS A 63 -8.28 9.71 -15.85
CA HIS A 63 -8.35 8.40 -15.19
C HIS A 63 -6.99 7.73 -15.11
N TYR A 64 -6.21 7.76 -16.20
CA TYR A 64 -4.85 7.23 -16.19
C TYR A 64 -3.95 7.97 -15.19
N ARG A 65 -4.05 9.30 -15.13
CA ARG A 65 -3.30 10.08 -14.14
C ARG A 65 -3.66 9.69 -12.71
N GLN A 66 -4.95 9.52 -12.41
CA GLN A 66 -5.39 9.09 -11.08
C GLN A 66 -4.89 7.68 -10.73
N GLN A 67 -5.02 6.73 -11.65
CA GLN A 67 -4.53 5.36 -11.44
C GLN A 67 -3.01 5.33 -11.21
N TRP A 68 -2.26 6.10 -11.99
CA TRP A 68 -0.82 6.24 -11.79
C TRP A 68 -0.49 6.83 -10.41
N GLN A 69 -1.18 7.89 -9.99
CA GLN A 69 -0.98 8.47 -8.66
C GLN A 69 -1.23 7.46 -7.55
N LYS A 70 -2.28 6.64 -7.67
CA LYS A 70 -2.59 5.55 -6.72
C LYS A 70 -1.43 4.55 -6.64
N GLN A 71 -0.97 4.05 -7.79
CA GLN A 71 0.13 3.06 -7.86
C GLN A 71 1.47 3.62 -7.35
N ALA A 72 1.78 4.87 -7.69
CA ALA A 72 2.98 5.56 -7.21
C ALA A 72 2.95 5.73 -5.68
N ALA A 73 1.79 6.07 -5.12
CA ALA A 73 1.61 6.15 -3.66
C ALA A 73 1.82 4.78 -2.99
N VAL A 74 1.22 3.71 -3.54
CA VAL A 74 1.42 2.34 -3.01
C VAL A 74 2.90 1.96 -3.05
N SER A 75 3.58 2.18 -4.17
CA SER A 75 5.00 1.85 -4.33
C SER A 75 5.88 2.58 -3.31
N THR A 76 5.60 3.86 -3.09
CA THR A 76 6.30 4.68 -2.10
C THR A 76 6.05 4.20 -0.66
N LEU A 77 4.82 3.78 -0.35
CA LEU A 77 4.45 3.29 0.98
C LEU A 77 4.89 1.85 1.24
N ALA A 78 5.05 1.04 0.19
CA ALA A 78 5.56 -0.32 0.26
C ALA A 78 7.05 -0.36 0.67
N SER A 79 7.84 0.64 0.25
CA SER A 79 9.26 0.74 0.62
C SER A 79 9.47 1.25 2.04
N ARG A 80 8.44 1.84 2.67
CA ARG A 80 8.52 2.33 4.05
C ARG A 80 8.64 1.20 5.06
N ARG A 81 9.32 1.51 6.16
CA ARG A 81 9.52 0.62 7.30
C ARG A 81 9.09 1.35 8.56
N CYS A 82 8.52 0.60 9.50
CA CYS A 82 8.21 1.12 10.81
C CYS A 82 9.53 1.36 11.58
N ALA A 83 9.77 2.60 12.01
CA ALA A 83 10.88 2.91 12.90
C ALA A 83 10.67 2.16 14.23
N ASP A 84 11.71 1.48 14.72
CA ASP A 84 11.73 0.76 16.00
C ASP A 84 10.57 -0.22 16.20
N CYS A 85 10.19 -0.95 15.14
CA CYS A 85 9.07 -1.87 15.21
C CYS A 85 9.41 -3.11 16.05
N PRO A 86 8.72 -3.35 17.19
CA PRO A 86 8.96 -4.53 18.01
C PRO A 86 8.56 -5.84 17.30
N LEU A 87 7.83 -5.73 16.18
CA LEU A 87 7.32 -6.85 15.39
C LEU A 87 8.19 -7.16 14.16
N ALA A 88 9.25 -6.40 13.90
CA ALA A 88 10.13 -6.65 12.76
C ALA A 88 11.01 -7.91 12.93
N GLY A 89 11.04 -8.51 14.12
CA GLY A 89 11.78 -9.75 14.37
C GLY A 89 13.29 -9.62 14.14
N GLY A 90 13.83 -8.41 14.17
CA GLY A 90 15.26 -8.11 13.96
C GLY A 90 15.68 -7.90 12.51
N ASP A 91 14.85 -8.26 11.52
CA ASP A 91 15.12 -7.99 10.10
C ASP A 91 14.46 -6.69 9.66
N GLN A 92 15.28 -5.68 9.34
CA GLN A 92 14.80 -4.38 8.86
C GLN A 92 14.46 -4.38 7.37
N GLN A 93 14.84 -5.43 6.62
CA GLN A 93 14.56 -5.51 5.18
C GLN A 93 13.10 -5.88 4.91
N THR A 94 12.48 -6.70 5.77
CA THR A 94 11.10 -7.13 5.61
C THR A 94 10.10 -6.25 6.38
N PRO A 95 8.96 -5.86 5.77
CA PRO A 95 7.89 -5.16 6.49
C PRO A 95 7.28 -6.08 7.56
N CYS A 96 6.95 -5.50 8.73
CA CYS A 96 6.33 -6.25 9.81
C CYS A 96 4.97 -6.83 9.41
N ALA A 97 4.46 -7.81 10.16
CA ALA A 97 3.23 -8.52 9.82
C ALA A 97 2.00 -7.59 9.67
N ILE A 98 1.92 -6.51 10.45
CA ILE A 98 0.85 -5.51 10.32
C ILE A 98 1.02 -4.72 9.03
N HIS A 99 2.23 -4.22 8.75
CA HIS A 99 2.52 -3.43 7.56
C HIS A 99 2.25 -4.23 6.29
N ARG A 100 2.58 -5.53 6.26
CA ARG A 100 2.24 -6.43 5.15
C ARG A 100 0.73 -6.52 4.92
N ARG A 101 -0.05 -6.70 5.99
CA ARG A 101 -1.53 -6.80 5.89
C ARG A 101 -2.16 -5.48 5.48
N TRP A 102 -1.67 -4.37 6.02
CA TRP A 102 -2.11 -3.03 5.64
C TRP A 102 -1.77 -2.71 4.18
N LEU A 103 -0.58 -3.10 3.71
CA LEU A 103 -0.18 -2.92 2.31
C LEU A 103 -1.15 -3.63 1.35
N LYS A 104 -1.66 -4.82 1.72
CA LYS A 104 -2.70 -5.50 0.94
C LYS A 104 -4.02 -4.74 0.88
N LEU A 105 -4.41 -4.03 1.94
CA LEU A 105 -5.59 -3.16 1.89
C LEU A 105 -5.35 -1.96 0.97
N LEU A 106 -4.14 -1.39 1.02
CA LEU A 106 -3.76 -0.26 0.18
C LEU A 106 -3.68 -0.63 -1.31
N GLU A 107 -3.14 -1.80 -1.64
CA GLU A 107 -3.13 -2.34 -3.01
C GLU A 107 -4.55 -2.50 -3.56
N ARG A 108 -5.47 -3.07 -2.77
CA ARG A 108 -6.88 -3.25 -3.18
C ARG A 108 -7.62 -1.92 -3.35
N TYR A 109 -7.36 -0.95 -2.48
CA TYR A 109 -7.88 0.41 -2.64
C TYR A 109 -7.34 1.07 -3.92
N ALA A 110 -6.05 0.91 -4.21
CA ALA A 110 -5.43 1.45 -5.41
C ALA A 110 -5.95 0.79 -6.71
N ALA A 111 -6.40 -0.46 -6.62
CA ALA A 111 -7.03 -1.21 -7.71
C ALA A 111 -8.55 -0.95 -7.85
N ASP A 112 -9.09 0.05 -7.15
CA ASP A 112 -10.52 0.39 -7.13
C ASP A 112 -11.44 -0.75 -6.60
N GLU A 113 -10.88 -1.73 -5.89
CA GLU A 113 -11.64 -2.83 -5.28
C GLU A 113 -12.27 -2.47 -3.93
N LEU A 114 -11.80 -1.38 -3.32
CA LEU A 114 -12.29 -0.88 -2.03
C LEU A 114 -12.69 0.58 -2.19
N SER A 115 -13.83 0.94 -1.59
CA SER A 115 -14.15 2.34 -1.37
C SER A 115 -13.21 2.95 -0.32
N SER A 116 -13.14 4.29 -0.27
CA SER A 116 -12.39 4.99 0.77
C SER A 116 -12.90 4.66 2.18
N HIS A 117 -14.22 4.51 2.32
CA HIS A 117 -14.86 4.11 3.56
C HIS A 117 -14.39 2.71 4.00
N ASP A 118 -14.53 1.72 3.11
CA ASP A 118 -14.17 0.33 3.43
C ASP A 118 -12.68 0.19 3.73
N TYR A 119 -11.83 0.90 2.98
CA TYR A 119 -10.40 0.95 3.26
C TYR A 119 -10.10 1.45 4.68
N VAL A 120 -10.73 2.54 5.11
CA VAL A 120 -10.54 3.11 6.46
C VAL A 120 -11.06 2.14 7.52
N GLU A 121 -12.27 1.61 7.35
CA GLU A 121 -12.88 0.68 8.30
C GLU A 121 -12.02 -0.58 8.49
N MET A 122 -11.61 -1.22 7.39
CA MET A 122 -10.77 -2.41 7.43
C MET A 122 -9.39 -2.12 8.04
N SER A 123 -8.82 -0.95 7.76
CA SER A 123 -7.53 -0.54 8.34
C SER A 123 -7.64 -0.33 9.86
N LEU A 124 -8.70 0.31 10.34
CA LEU A 124 -8.95 0.50 11.77
C LEU A 124 -9.23 -0.83 12.49
N ALA A 125 -9.96 -1.74 11.85
CA ALA A 125 -10.20 -3.08 12.36
C ALA A 125 -8.90 -3.88 12.50
N LEU A 126 -8.01 -3.83 11.50
CA LEU A 126 -6.69 -4.45 11.53
C LEU A 126 -5.86 -3.95 12.73
N LEU A 127 -5.81 -2.63 12.94
CA LEU A 127 -5.07 -2.02 14.04
C LEU A 127 -5.68 -2.38 15.41
N SER A 128 -7.01 -2.36 15.51
CA SER A 128 -7.72 -2.68 16.75
C SER A 128 -7.54 -4.15 17.17
N ALA A 129 -7.65 -5.08 16.21
CA ALA A 129 -7.42 -6.50 16.45
C ALA A 129 -6.00 -6.75 16.95
N HIS A 130 -5.01 -6.09 16.35
CA HIS A 130 -3.63 -6.24 16.78
C HIS A 130 -3.35 -5.63 18.16
N LYS A 131 -3.89 -4.44 18.44
CA LYS A 131 -3.81 -3.82 19.78
C LYS A 131 -4.38 -4.74 20.85
N ASN A 132 -5.51 -5.39 20.59
CA ASN A 132 -6.12 -6.32 21.53
C ASN A 132 -5.23 -7.56 21.73
N TRP A 133 -4.64 -8.09 20.67
CA TRP A 133 -3.70 -9.20 20.77
C TRP A 133 -2.46 -8.87 21.60
N LEU A 134 -1.85 -7.69 21.40
CA LEU A 134 -0.71 -7.25 22.21
C LEU A 134 -1.05 -7.14 23.70
N LYS A 135 -2.23 -6.61 24.04
CA LYS A 135 -2.71 -6.53 25.42
C LYS A 135 -2.90 -7.92 26.05
N VAL A 136 -3.47 -8.87 25.30
CA VAL A 136 -3.68 -10.24 25.78
C VAL A 136 -2.35 -10.96 25.99
N SER A 137 -1.37 -10.75 25.11
CA SER A 137 -0.02 -11.30 25.26
C SER A 137 0.71 -10.75 26.49
N GLN A 138 0.61 -9.44 26.75
CA GLN A 138 1.18 -8.81 27.96
C GLN A 138 0.53 -9.33 29.25
N LEU A 139 -0.78 -9.59 29.23
CA LEU A 139 -1.50 -10.17 30.38
C LEU A 139 -1.19 -11.66 30.58
N ARG A 140 -0.69 -12.35 29.54
CA ARG A 140 -0.27 -13.76 29.59
C ARG A 140 1.20 -13.96 29.94
N GLU A 141 1.97 -12.89 30.17
CA GLU A 141 3.29 -12.98 30.82
C GLU A 141 3.18 -12.72 32.34
N PRO A 142 2.80 -13.72 33.16
CA PRO A 142 3.18 -13.76 34.57
C PRO A 142 4.24 -14.86 34.82
N VAL A 143 5.45 -14.40 35.17
CA VAL A 143 6.43 -15.00 36.10
C VAL A 143 6.62 -16.53 36.04
N GLU A 144 7.57 -16.99 35.24
CA GLU A 144 8.41 -18.15 35.61
C GLU A 144 9.81 -17.65 35.98
N SER A 145 9.95 -17.18 37.21
CA SER A 145 11.24 -16.93 37.85
C SER A 145 11.06 -17.13 39.35
N GLY A 146 10.95 -18.40 39.75
CA GLY A 146 11.06 -18.85 41.15
C GLY A 146 12.32 -19.71 41.29
N PRO A 147 13.10 -19.55 42.38
CA PRO A 147 14.51 -19.93 42.41
C PRO A 147 14.70 -21.45 42.50
N SER A 148 15.71 -21.94 41.79
CA SER A 148 16.25 -23.29 41.99
C SER A 148 16.78 -23.39 43.43
N PRO A 149 16.30 -24.31 44.28
CA PRO A 149 16.90 -24.52 45.58
C PRO A 149 18.27 -25.15 45.35
N ALA A 150 19.31 -24.44 45.78
CA ALA A 150 20.67 -24.95 45.85
C ALA A 150 20.67 -26.29 46.62
N LEU A 151 21.04 -27.36 45.91
CA LEU A 151 21.42 -28.63 46.51
C LEU A 151 22.67 -28.40 47.36
N CYS A 152 22.52 -28.48 48.68
CA CYS A 152 23.60 -28.47 49.65
C CYS A 152 24.63 -29.56 49.32
N ALA A 153 25.89 -29.16 49.28
CA ALA A 153 27.04 -30.05 49.16
C ALA A 153 27.63 -30.35 50.55
N SER A 154 27.98 -31.63 50.73
CA SER A 154 29.00 -32.23 51.62
C SER A 154 28.82 -32.16 53.14
#